data_AF-A0A7S2GJF4-F1
#
_entry.id   AF-A0A7S2GJF4-F1
#
_cell.length_a   1.000
_cell.length_b   1.000
_cell.length_c   1.000
_cell.angle_alpha   90.00
_cell.angle_beta   90.00
_cell.angle_gamma   90.00
#
_symmetry.space_group_name_H-M   'P 1'
#
loop_
_entity.id
_entity.type
_entity.pdbx_description
1 polymer ?
#
loop_
_entity_poly.entity_id
_entity_poly.type
_entity_poly.pdbx_seq_one_letter_code
_entity_poly.pdbx_strand_id
1 'polypeptide(L)'
;VNVFDTCSKTRHVQAILKGNTSMFNPGIMLVDLRKWRSGAITRGLERWQRKTSGCGDMIPLNLAFQGAFDALDWRWNVHPLGAQFMYVPASCLSSAKILHWAGPFKCWRQYSDWERLASLHPKVCELYEAHKPRHTCSIAP
;
A
#
# COMPACT_ATOMS: atom_id res chain seq x y z
N VAL A 1 -0.67 18.94 -4.97
CA VAL A 1 -0.07 18.22 -6.12
C VAL A 1 -0.21 16.74 -5.86
N ASN A 2 -0.91 15.98 -6.71
CA ASN A 2 -1.05 14.53 -6.54
C ASN A 2 0.31 13.88 -6.84
N VAL A 3 0.84 13.09 -5.89
CA VAL A 3 2.14 12.40 -6.03
C VAL A 3 2.17 11.52 -7.29
N PHE A 4 1.03 10.93 -7.66
CA PHE A 4 0.88 10.16 -8.88
C PHE A 4 0.99 11.02 -10.15
N ASP A 5 0.56 12.28 -10.15
CA ASP A 5 0.62 13.16 -11.34
C ASP A 5 2.04 13.68 -11.63
N THR A 6 2.83 13.89 -10.59
CA THR A 6 4.25 14.26 -10.75
C THR A 6 5.06 13.05 -11.19
N CYS A 7 4.76 11.87 -10.63
CA CYS A 7 5.50 10.65 -10.89
C CYS A 7 5.16 10.00 -12.24
N SER A 8 3.89 10.06 -12.66
CA SER A 8 3.45 9.50 -13.94
C SER A 8 4.13 10.16 -15.14
N LYS A 9 4.68 11.37 -15.02
CA LYS A 9 5.38 12.05 -16.13
C LYS A 9 6.80 11.55 -16.38
N THR A 10 7.38 10.76 -15.47
CA THR A 10 8.74 10.24 -15.67
C THR A 10 8.72 9.09 -16.68
N ARG A 11 9.60 9.14 -17.70
CA ARG A 11 9.69 8.13 -18.77
C ARG A 11 9.80 6.67 -18.26
N HIS A 12 10.47 6.46 -17.13
CA HIS A 12 10.62 5.15 -16.50
C HIS A 12 9.29 4.62 -15.92
N VAL A 13 8.49 5.49 -15.31
CA VAL A 13 7.17 5.15 -14.76
C VAL A 13 6.17 4.90 -15.89
N GLN A 14 6.22 5.72 -16.94
CA GLN A 14 5.46 5.47 -18.16
C GLN A 14 5.79 4.11 -18.79
N ALA A 15 7.03 3.65 -18.74
CA ALA A 15 7.40 2.33 -19.26
C ALA A 15 6.77 1.18 -18.45
N ILE A 16 6.69 1.31 -17.12
CA ILE A 16 5.96 0.35 -16.27
C ILE A 16 4.47 0.38 -16.59
N LEU A 17 3.88 1.58 -16.66
CA LEU A 17 2.45 1.76 -16.89
C LEU A 17 2.01 1.33 -18.30
N LYS A 18 2.89 1.45 -19.30
CA LYS A 18 2.64 1.04 -20.69
C LYS A 18 2.97 -0.43 -20.94
N GLY A 19 3.87 -1.03 -20.15
CA GLY A 19 4.12 -2.46 -20.18
C GLY A 19 2.97 -3.21 -19.51
N ASN A 20 2.58 -4.36 -20.06
CA ASN A 20 1.70 -5.30 -19.37
C ASN A 20 2.46 -5.99 -18.22
N THR A 21 3.00 -5.20 -17.29
CA THR A 21 3.84 -5.68 -16.20
C THR A 21 3.07 -5.62 -14.91
N SER A 22 2.95 -6.77 -14.25
CA SER A 22 2.29 -6.88 -12.95
C SER A 22 2.99 -5.98 -11.93
N MET A 23 2.20 -5.14 -11.27
CA MET A 23 2.63 -4.37 -10.11
C MET A 23 2.09 -5.00 -8.84
N PHE A 24 2.78 -4.81 -7.72
CA PHE A 24 2.30 -5.21 -6.40
C PHE A 24 2.22 -4.00 -5.45
N ASN A 25 1.37 -4.13 -4.44
CA ASN A 25 1.30 -3.18 -3.33
C ASN A 25 2.36 -3.56 -2.28
N PRO A 26 3.33 -2.68 -1.97
CA PRO A 26 4.41 -2.98 -1.03
C PRO A 26 4.00 -2.91 0.45
N GLY A 27 2.73 -2.60 0.75
CA GLY A 27 2.25 -2.54 2.13
C GLY A 27 2.32 -3.87 2.87
N ILE A 28 2.35 -4.98 2.14
CA ILE A 28 2.62 -6.33 2.65
C ILE A 28 3.58 -7.02 1.69
N MET A 29 4.71 -7.48 2.22
CA MET A 29 5.73 -8.23 1.46
C MET A 29 6.23 -9.39 2.31
N LEU A 30 6.37 -10.58 1.71
CA LEU A 30 7.14 -11.67 2.27
C LEU A 30 8.51 -11.67 1.60
N VAL A 31 9.57 -11.46 2.40
CA VAL A 31 10.90 -11.18 1.87
C VAL A 31 11.90 -12.23 2.33
N ASP A 32 12.61 -12.84 1.38
CA ASP A 32 13.82 -13.61 1.68
C ASP A 32 14.97 -12.65 2.04
N LEU A 33 15.19 -12.49 3.34
CA LEU A 33 16.22 -11.61 3.86
C LEU A 33 17.65 -12.11 3.59
N ARG A 34 17.87 -13.42 3.38
CA ARG A 34 19.20 -13.92 3.01
C ARG A 34 19.53 -13.46 1.61
N LYS A 35 18.62 -13.68 0.65
CA LYS A 35 18.76 -13.20 -0.73
C LYS A 35 18.85 -11.67 -0.79
N TRP A 36 18.10 -10.96 0.04
CA TRP A 36 18.18 -9.51 0.12
C TRP A 36 19.56 -9.02 0.57
N ARG A 37 20.12 -9.59 1.64
CA ARG A 37 21.43 -9.19 2.20
C ARG A 37 22.61 -9.61 1.33
N SER A 38 22.57 -10.81 0.74
CA SER A 38 23.65 -11.30 -0.14
C SER A 38 23.60 -10.67 -1.54
N GLY A 39 22.44 -10.17 -1.96
CA GLY A 39 22.23 -9.58 -3.26
C GLY A 39 22.55 -8.08 -3.34
N ALA A 40 22.51 -7.54 -4.56
CA ALA A 40 22.59 -6.10 -4.82
C ALA A 40 21.21 -5.40 -4.73
N ILE A 41 20.25 -5.97 -4.00
CA ILE A 41 18.85 -5.52 -3.96
C ILE A 41 18.75 -4.10 -3.38
N THR A 42 19.31 -3.87 -2.18
CA THR A 42 19.30 -2.53 -1.56
C THR A 42 19.90 -1.48 -2.49
N ARG A 43 21.08 -1.76 -3.08
CA ARG A 43 21.72 -0.83 -4.03
C ARG A 43 20.87 -0.59 -5.28
N GLY A 44 20.16 -1.60 -5.78
CA GLY A 44 19.22 -1.48 -6.90
C GLY A 44 18.03 -0.58 -6.57
N LEU A 45 17.42 -0.81 -5.41
CA LEU A 45 16.31 -0.03 -4.90
C LEU A 45 16.70 1.44 -4.70
N GLU A 46 17.84 1.71 -4.07
CA GLU A 46 18.34 3.09 -3.87
C GLU A 46 18.62 3.82 -5.19
N ARG A 47 19.11 3.12 -6.23
CA ARG A 47 19.27 3.69 -7.57
C ARG A 47 17.93 4.11 -8.15
N TRP A 48 16.90 3.27 -8.01
CA TRP A 48 15.56 3.61 -8.48
C TRP A 48 14.94 4.75 -7.67
N GLN A 49 15.07 4.72 -6.34
CA GLN A 49 14.61 5.78 -5.45
C GLN A 49 15.13 7.15 -5.88
N ARG A 50 16.43 7.26 -6.22
CA ARG A 50 17.01 8.51 -6.73
C ARG A 50 16.38 8.94 -8.06
N LYS A 51 16.15 8.01 -8.98
CA LYS A 51 15.54 8.28 -10.30
C LYS A 51 14.05 8.62 -10.23
N THR A 52 13.37 8.18 -9.18
CA THR A 52 11.94 8.41 -8.94
C THR A 52 11.73 9.24 -7.68
N SER A 53 12.64 10.18 -7.41
CA SER A 53 12.57 11.04 -6.23
C SER A 53 11.23 11.79 -6.21
N GLY A 54 10.54 11.75 -5.06
CA GLY A 54 9.21 12.37 -4.90
C GLY A 54 8.01 11.49 -5.29
N CYS A 55 8.25 10.25 -5.76
CA CYS A 55 7.18 9.30 -6.13
C CYS A 55 6.69 8.40 -4.99
N GLY A 56 7.29 8.49 -3.81
CA GLY A 56 7.17 7.45 -2.79
C GLY A 56 7.97 6.18 -3.14
N ASP A 57 7.93 5.21 -2.25
CA ASP A 57 8.67 3.94 -2.30
C ASP A 57 8.02 2.88 -3.20
N MET A 58 6.71 2.98 -3.43
CA MET A 58 5.94 2.03 -4.26
C MET A 58 6.50 1.86 -5.67
N ILE A 59 6.82 2.96 -6.33
CA ILE A 59 7.35 2.95 -7.70
C ILE A 59 8.75 2.31 -7.77
N PRO A 60 9.74 2.75 -6.97
CA PRO A 60 11.07 2.16 -7.01
C PRO A 60 11.11 0.70 -6.52
N LEU A 61 10.21 0.29 -5.61
CA LEU A 61 10.04 -1.12 -5.28
C LEU A 61 9.56 -1.94 -6.49
N ASN A 62 8.51 -1.49 -7.18
CA ASN A 62 8.02 -2.18 -8.38
C ASN A 62 9.08 -2.21 -9.51
N LEU A 63 9.91 -1.18 -9.64
CA LEU A 63 11.04 -1.17 -10.58
C LEU A 63 12.18 -2.11 -10.18
N ALA A 64 12.47 -2.22 -8.88
CA ALA A 64 13.53 -3.10 -8.37
C ALA A 64 13.18 -4.59 -8.50
N PHE A 65 11.89 -4.91 -8.41
CA PHE A 65 11.37 -6.29 -8.42
C PHE A 65 10.59 -6.66 -9.68
N GLN A 66 10.59 -5.83 -10.73
CA GLN A 66 9.80 -6.08 -11.93
C GLN A 66 10.08 -7.47 -12.52
N GLY A 67 9.05 -8.30 -12.64
CA GLY A 67 9.17 -9.68 -13.13
C GLY A 67 9.92 -10.65 -12.20
N ALA A 68 10.27 -10.22 -10.98
CA ALA A 68 11.07 -10.96 -10.02
C ALA A 68 10.40 -11.02 -8.63
N PHE A 69 9.07 -11.21 -8.61
CA PHE A 69 8.28 -11.45 -7.40
C PHE A 69 7.18 -12.47 -7.66
N ASP A 70 6.78 -13.17 -6.61
CA ASP A 70 5.61 -14.05 -6.60
C ASP A 70 4.42 -13.30 -6.00
N ALA A 71 3.23 -13.50 -6.56
CA ALA A 71 2.01 -12.89 -6.05
C ALA A 71 1.54 -13.62 -4.79
N LEU A 72 1.26 -12.86 -3.72
CA LEU A 72 0.51 -13.39 -2.58
C LEU A 72 -0.98 -13.49 -2.93
N ASP A 73 -1.68 -14.43 -2.29
CA ASP A 73 -3.14 -14.46 -2.33
C ASP A 73 -3.70 -13.12 -1.84
N TRP A 74 -4.64 -12.56 -2.60
CA TRP A 74 -5.20 -11.21 -2.40
C TRP A 74 -5.77 -11.01 -0.99
N ARG A 75 -6.19 -12.08 -0.30
CA ARG A 75 -6.71 -12.01 1.07
C ARG A 75 -5.68 -11.50 2.08
N TRP A 76 -4.38 -11.62 1.79
CA TRP A 76 -3.30 -11.12 2.64
C TRP A 76 -2.99 -9.63 2.48
N ASN A 77 -3.67 -8.91 1.59
CA ASN A 77 -3.54 -7.46 1.47
C ASN A 77 -4.82 -6.89 0.86
N VAL A 78 -5.93 -6.87 1.60
CA VAL A 78 -7.18 -6.27 1.12
C VAL A 78 -7.08 -4.75 1.28
N HIS A 79 -6.88 -4.05 0.16
CA HIS A 79 -6.59 -2.63 0.07
C HIS A 79 -7.36 -1.98 -1.11
N PRO A 80 -7.32 -0.65 -1.29
CA PRO A 80 -7.02 0.42 -0.32
C PRO A 80 -8.25 0.88 0.50
N LEU A 81 -8.45 0.32 1.70
CA LEU A 81 -9.62 0.62 2.56
C LEU A 81 -9.67 2.07 3.09
N GLY A 82 -8.60 2.85 2.90
CA GLY A 82 -8.54 4.28 3.24
C GLY A 82 -8.65 5.20 2.04
N ALA A 83 -9.03 4.68 0.86
CA ALA A 83 -9.28 5.49 -0.33
C ALA A 83 -10.65 6.17 -0.23
N GLN A 84 -10.74 7.41 -0.73
CA GLN A 84 -11.96 8.20 -0.68
C GLN A 84 -13.13 7.52 -1.41
N PHE A 85 -12.85 6.87 -2.54
CA PHE A 85 -13.82 6.14 -3.35
C PHE A 85 -13.32 4.71 -3.55
N MET A 86 -13.85 3.78 -2.76
CA MET A 86 -13.59 2.36 -2.93
C MET A 86 -14.77 1.53 -2.45
N TYR A 87 -15.18 0.57 -3.28
CA TYR A 87 -16.11 -0.47 -2.86
C TYR A 87 -15.36 -1.80 -2.80
N VAL A 88 -15.35 -2.43 -1.62
CA VAL A 88 -14.90 -3.81 -1.46
C VAL A 88 -16.12 -4.66 -1.12
N PRO A 89 -16.44 -5.72 -1.90
CA PRO A 89 -17.58 -6.59 -1.60
C PRO A 89 -17.49 -7.20 -0.20
N ALA A 90 -18.64 -7.36 0.45
CA ALA A 90 -18.70 -7.93 1.80
C ALA A 90 -18.12 -9.36 1.88
N SER A 91 -18.30 -10.16 0.82
CA SER A 91 -17.69 -11.49 0.71
C SER A 91 -16.15 -11.43 0.71
N CYS A 92 -15.57 -10.46 0.00
CA CYS A 92 -14.13 -10.22 0.01
C CYS A 92 -13.64 -9.82 1.40
N LEU A 93 -14.33 -8.90 2.07
CA LEU A 93 -14.02 -8.47 3.43
C LEU A 93 -14.08 -9.64 4.43
N SER A 94 -15.10 -10.49 4.34
CA SER A 94 -15.26 -11.66 5.21
C SER A 94 -14.18 -12.73 5.01
N SER A 95 -13.57 -12.78 3.81
CA SER A 95 -12.50 -13.72 3.47
C SER A 95 -11.10 -13.17 3.75
N ALA A 96 -10.99 -11.88 4.09
CA ALA A 96 -9.72 -11.19 4.29
C ALA A 96 -8.92 -11.82 5.44
N LYS A 97 -7.60 -11.86 5.28
CA LYS A 97 -6.64 -12.20 6.34
C LYS A 97 -5.98 -10.95 6.91
N ILE A 98 -5.72 -9.95 6.05
CA ILE A 98 -5.21 -8.64 6.45
C ILE A 98 -6.01 -7.55 5.75
N LEU A 99 -6.53 -6.61 6.54
CA LEU A 99 -7.21 -5.40 6.09
C LEU A 99 -6.21 -4.24 6.08
N HIS A 100 -6.09 -3.55 4.94
CA HIS A 100 -5.11 -2.48 4.76
C HIS A 100 -5.79 -1.15 4.40
N TRP A 101 -5.86 -0.24 5.37
CA TRP A 101 -6.31 1.14 5.21
C TRP A 101 -5.27 2.00 4.48
N ALA A 102 -4.88 1.64 3.25
CA ALA A 102 -4.06 2.49 2.41
C ALA A 102 -4.88 3.70 1.92
N GLY A 103 -4.27 4.89 1.91
CA GLY A 103 -4.94 6.15 1.53
C GLY A 103 -5.07 7.16 2.68
N PRO A 104 -5.62 8.35 2.41
CA PRO A 104 -5.68 9.45 3.37
C PRO A 104 -6.71 9.25 4.50
N PHE A 105 -7.73 8.43 4.28
CA PHE A 105 -8.78 8.18 5.26
C PHE A 105 -8.40 7.04 6.22
N LYS A 106 -8.40 7.33 7.51
CA LYS A 106 -8.04 6.40 8.58
C LYS A 106 -9.14 6.42 9.63
N CYS A 107 -9.79 5.30 9.90
CA CYS A 107 -10.94 5.26 10.82
C CYS A 107 -10.62 5.69 12.27
N TRP A 108 -9.34 5.74 12.65
CA TRP A 108 -8.86 6.20 13.96
C TRP A 108 -8.46 7.67 14.01
N ARG A 109 -8.60 8.42 12.91
CA ARG A 109 -8.36 9.86 12.90
C ARG A 109 -9.69 10.59 12.94
N GLN A 110 -9.71 11.68 13.70
CA GLN A 110 -10.82 12.62 13.66
C GLN A 110 -10.68 13.47 12.40
N TYR A 111 -11.78 13.61 11.65
CA TYR A 111 -11.87 14.49 10.49
C TYR A 111 -13.04 15.45 10.72
N SER A 112 -12.91 16.71 10.27
CA SER A 112 -14.04 17.67 10.30
C SER A 112 -15.25 17.12 9.54
N ASP A 113 -14.99 16.38 8.47
CA ASP A 113 -16.01 15.82 7.57
C ASP A 113 -16.29 14.34 7.89
N TRP A 114 -16.06 13.91 9.14
CA TRP A 114 -16.16 12.52 9.55
C TRP A 114 -17.52 11.89 9.20
N GLU A 115 -18.64 12.59 9.41
CA GLU A 115 -19.98 12.08 9.08
C GLU A 115 -20.15 11.80 7.58
N ARG A 116 -19.56 12.65 6.72
CA ARG A 116 -19.57 12.47 5.27
C ARG A 116 -18.68 11.30 4.84
N LEU A 117 -17.56 11.06 5.51
CA LEU A 117 -16.65 9.97 5.16
C LEU A 117 -17.11 8.61 5.73
N ALA A 118 -17.67 8.62 6.95
CA ALA A 118 -18.25 7.44 7.59
C ALA A 118 -19.50 6.95 6.85
N SER A 119 -20.32 7.85 6.29
CA SER A 119 -21.48 7.46 5.46
C SER A 119 -21.09 6.84 4.11
N LEU A 120 -19.91 7.15 3.56
CA LEU A 120 -19.40 6.49 2.37
C LEU A 120 -18.87 5.07 2.65
N HIS A 121 -18.49 4.77 3.90
CA HIS A 121 -17.76 3.56 4.27
C HIS A 121 -18.14 2.97 5.64
N PRO A 122 -19.42 2.87 6.02
CA PRO A 122 -19.80 2.54 7.40
C PRO A 122 -19.24 1.18 7.84
N LYS A 123 -19.36 0.17 6.97
CA LYS A 123 -18.85 -1.18 7.22
C LYS A 123 -17.32 -1.24 7.37
N VAL A 124 -16.58 -0.37 6.69
CA VAL A 124 -15.11 -0.40 6.73
C VAL A 124 -14.61 0.12 8.07
N CYS A 125 -15.22 1.18 8.63
CA CYS A 125 -14.82 1.65 9.95
C CYS A 125 -15.36 0.77 11.08
N GLU A 126 -16.53 0.16 10.93
CA GLU A 126 -16.99 -0.89 11.86
C GLU A 126 -15.98 -2.04 11.97
N LEU A 127 -15.38 -2.48 10.85
CA LEU A 127 -14.34 -3.51 10.86
C LEU A 127 -13.10 -3.07 11.64
N TYR A 128 -12.70 -1.80 11.53
CA TYR A 128 -11.60 -1.26 12.32
C TYR A 128 -11.95 -1.26 13.80
N GLU A 129 -13.11 -0.74 14.18
CA GLU A 129 -13.53 -0.64 15.59
C GLU A 129 -13.54 -2.00 16.29
N ALA A 130 -13.98 -3.05 15.60
CA ALA A 130 -13.97 -4.42 16.12
C ALA A 130 -12.56 -4.99 16.40
N HIS A 131 -11.54 -4.52 15.67
CA HIS A 131 -10.18 -5.07 15.69
C HIS A 131 -9.11 -4.05 16.09
N LYS A 132 -9.51 -2.86 16.57
CA LYS A 132 -8.56 -1.81 16.92
C LYS A 132 -7.60 -2.27 18.01
N PRO A 133 -6.31 -1.87 17.96
CA PRO A 133 -5.35 -2.22 18.98
C PRO A 133 -5.86 -1.84 20.38
N ARG A 134 -5.87 -2.80 21.31
CA ARG A 134 -6.27 -2.59 22.71
C ARG A 134 -5.11 -2.19 23.62
N HIS A 135 -3.88 -2.39 23.13
CA HIS A 135 -2.66 -2.05 23.81
C HIS A 135 -1.84 -1.12 22.93
N THR A 136 -1.29 -0.09 23.55
CA THR A 136 -0.29 0.77 22.94
C THR A 136 1.09 0.30 23.39
N CYS A 137 2.01 0.12 22.44
CA CYS A 137 3.42 0.05 22.80
C CYS A 137 3.88 1.48 23.10
N SER A 138 4.02 1.80 24.39
CA SER A 138 4.89 2.89 24.80
C SER A 138 6.34 2.42 24.65
N ILE A 139 7.14 3.17 23.90
CA ILE A 139 8.59 3.03 23.97
C ILE A 139 8.95 3.36 25.43
N ALA A 140 9.60 2.43 26.13
CA ALA A 140 10.12 2.73 27.46
C ALA A 140 11.04 3.95 27.35
N PRO A 141 10.91 4.94 28.27
CA PRO A 141 11.66 6.19 28.19
C PRO A 141 13.18 5.98 28.10
#